data_AF-D9WU78-F1
#
_entry.id   AF-D9WU78-F1
#
_cell.length_a   1.000
_cell.length_b   1.000
_cell.length_c   1.000
_cell.angle_alpha   90.00
_cell.angle_beta   90.00
_cell.angle_gamma   90.00
#
_symmetry.space_group_name_H-M   'P 1'
#
loop_
_entity.id
_entity.type
_entity.pdbx_description
1 polymer ?
#
loop_
_entity_poly.entity_id
_entity_poly.type
_entity_poly.pdbx_seq_one_letter_code
_entity_poly.pdbx_strand_id
1 'polypeptide(L)'
;MPTLTRAAEGAGRPAPRVVAFLLVGVTREPEARRTELSERFTQVQRIPSYRAVLDREGASGPADTAVLGEEAAVERALRALAEAGATELIASPVGTPDEQSRTKELLAALSSRT
;
A
#
# COMPACT_ATOMS: atom_id res chain seq x y z
N MET A 1 -13.96 -4.76 3.96
CA MET A 1 -14.52 -3.43 3.65
C MET A 1 -16.04 -3.36 3.88
N PRO A 2 -16.53 -3.15 5.11
CA PRO A 2 -17.94 -3.35 5.47
C PRO A 2 -18.96 -2.41 4.81
N THR A 3 -18.57 -1.17 4.50
CA THR A 3 -19.49 -0.18 3.91
C THR A 3 -19.77 -0.48 2.44
N LEU A 4 -18.74 -0.83 1.66
CA LEU A 4 -18.89 -1.17 0.25
C LEU A 4 -19.68 -2.47 0.06
N THR A 5 -19.40 -3.49 0.89
CA THR A 5 -20.12 -4.77 0.86
C THR A 5 -21.62 -4.57 1.11
N ARG A 6 -22.00 -3.87 2.19
CA ARG A 6 -23.41 -3.60 2.51
C ARG A 6 -24.13 -2.81 1.42
N ALA A 7 -23.45 -1.85 0.79
CA ALA A 7 -24.03 -1.09 -0.32
C ALA A 7 -24.30 -1.96 -1.55
N ALA A 8 -23.38 -2.88 -1.87
CA ALA A 8 -23.57 -3.82 -2.97
C ALA A 8 -24.73 -4.79 -2.69
N GLU A 9 -24.80 -5.34 -1.48
CA GLU A 9 -25.89 -6.21 -1.02
C GLU A 9 -27.25 -5.50 -1.11
N GLY A 10 -27.36 -4.28 -0.57
CA GLY A 10 -28.58 -3.48 -0.63
C GLY A 10 -29.04 -3.14 -2.05
N ALA A 11 -28.12 -3.14 -3.02
CA ALA A 11 -28.40 -2.93 -4.43
C ALA A 11 -28.59 -4.25 -5.22
N GLY A 12 -28.54 -5.42 -4.57
CA GLY A 12 -28.62 -6.73 -5.23
C GLY A 12 -27.44 -7.03 -6.17
N ARG A 13 -26.27 -6.41 -5.94
CA ARG A 13 -25.06 -6.58 -6.74
C ARG A 13 -24.10 -7.58 -6.10
N PRO A 14 -23.25 -8.27 -6.89
CA PRO A 14 -22.17 -9.09 -6.34
C PRO A 14 -21.22 -8.28 -5.44
N ALA A 15 -20.53 -8.96 -4.54
CA ALA A 15 -19.50 -8.34 -3.72
C ALA A 15 -18.44 -7.63 -4.59
N PRO A 16 -18.09 -6.37 -4.29
CA PRO A 16 -17.18 -5.60 -5.12
C PRO A 16 -15.74 -6.12 -5.00
N ARG A 17 -14.99 -6.03 -6.10
CA ARG A 17 -13.53 -6.13 -6.07
C ARG A 17 -12.97 -4.84 -5.49
N VAL A 18 -12.10 -4.95 -4.49
CA VAL A 18 -11.45 -3.84 -3.80
C VAL A 18 -9.97 -3.89 -4.12
N VAL A 19 -9.49 -2.91 -4.87
CA VAL A 19 -8.09 -2.80 -5.27
C VAL A 19 -7.37 -1.84 -4.33
N ALA A 20 -6.34 -2.33 -3.64
CA ALA A 20 -5.42 -1.49 -2.87
C ALA A 20 -4.20 -1.16 -3.73
N PHE A 21 -3.81 0.11 -3.80
CA PHE A 21 -2.58 0.56 -4.45
C PHE A 21 -1.60 1.08 -3.40
N LEU A 22 -0.36 0.57 -3.40
CA LEU A 22 0.66 0.97 -2.43
C LEU A 22 2.06 1.04 -3.03
N LEU A 23 2.87 1.95 -2.49
CA LEU A 23 4.32 1.91 -2.60
C LEU A 23 4.85 0.84 -1.63
N VAL A 24 5.69 -0.07 -2.11
CA VAL A 24 6.18 -1.21 -1.32
C VAL A 24 7.69 -1.35 -1.48
N GLY A 25 8.44 -1.56 -0.40
CA GLY A 25 9.89 -1.74 -0.47
C GLY A 25 10.41 -2.68 0.63
N VAL A 26 11.05 -3.76 0.22
CA VAL A 26 11.86 -4.63 1.08
C VAL A 26 13.22 -3.97 1.30
N THR A 27 13.45 -3.43 2.49
CA THR A 27 14.63 -2.61 2.81
C THR A 27 15.04 -2.74 4.29
N ARG A 28 16.34 -2.61 4.53
CA ARG A 28 16.92 -2.46 5.89
C ARG A 28 16.90 -1.01 6.37
N GLU A 29 16.65 -0.07 5.47
CA GLU A 29 16.73 1.37 5.68
C GLU A 29 15.38 2.06 5.42
N PRO A 30 14.30 1.65 6.12
CA PRO A 30 12.95 2.15 5.84
C PRO A 30 12.85 3.66 5.99
N GLU A 31 13.54 4.27 6.96
CA GLU A 31 13.52 5.72 7.15
C GLU A 31 14.20 6.47 6.00
N ALA A 32 15.33 5.97 5.50
CA ALA A 32 15.99 6.58 4.34
C ALA A 32 15.08 6.55 3.10
N ARG A 33 14.37 5.42 2.89
CA ARG A 33 13.38 5.33 1.80
C ARG A 33 12.19 6.25 2.03
N ARG A 34 11.69 6.41 3.27
CA ARG A 34 10.62 7.39 3.57
C ARG A 34 11.04 8.82 3.26
N THR A 35 12.27 9.21 3.60
CA THR A 35 12.81 10.53 3.26
C THR A 35 12.84 10.74 1.74
N GLU A 36 13.38 9.79 0.99
CA GLU A 36 13.43 9.84 -0.49
C GLU A 36 12.02 9.97 -1.09
N LEU A 37 11.05 9.18 -0.60
CA LEU A 37 9.67 9.26 -1.07
C LEU A 37 9.02 10.61 -0.73
N SER A 38 9.30 11.15 0.46
CA SER A 38 8.77 12.44 0.90
C SER A 38 9.24 13.56 -0.04
N GLU A 39 10.54 13.56 -0.38
CA GLU A 39 11.10 14.49 -1.35
C GLU A 39 10.44 14.34 -2.72
N ARG A 40 10.35 13.11 -3.23
CA ARG A 40 9.75 12.81 -4.55
C ARG A 40 8.28 13.24 -4.66
N PHE A 41 7.51 13.13 -3.59
CA PHE A 41 6.07 13.41 -3.58
C PHE A 41 5.70 14.75 -2.93
N THR A 42 6.68 15.64 -2.69
CA THR A 42 6.46 16.97 -2.07
C THR A 42 5.39 17.82 -2.77
N GLN A 43 5.20 17.67 -4.08
CA GLN A 43 4.17 18.42 -4.82
C GLN A 43 2.77 17.81 -4.66
N VAL A 44 2.67 16.47 -4.54
CA VAL A 44 1.39 15.76 -4.45
C VAL A 44 0.67 16.06 -3.14
N GLN A 45 1.40 16.19 -2.04
CA GLN A 45 0.83 16.55 -0.73
C GLN A 45 0.17 17.95 -0.69
N ARG A 46 0.44 18.82 -1.68
CA ARG A 46 -0.16 20.16 -1.77
C ARG A 46 -1.50 20.16 -2.50
N ILE A 47 -1.89 19.04 -3.12
CA ILE A 47 -3.18 18.93 -3.81
C ILE A 47 -4.27 18.76 -2.73
N PRO A 48 -5.30 19.65 -2.68
CA PRO A 48 -6.28 19.66 -1.60
C PRO A 48 -6.99 18.32 -1.36
N SER A 49 -7.32 17.60 -2.43
CA SER A 49 -7.97 16.28 -2.34
C SER A 49 -7.05 15.21 -1.74
N TYR A 50 -5.75 15.26 -2.02
CA TYR A 50 -4.76 14.35 -1.40
C TYR A 50 -4.55 14.68 0.07
N ARG A 51 -4.42 15.97 0.39
CA ARG A 51 -4.25 16.43 1.77
C ARG A 51 -5.39 15.97 2.67
N ALA A 52 -6.63 16.11 2.20
CA ALA A 52 -7.82 15.67 2.93
C ALA A 52 -7.82 14.16 3.23
N VAL A 53 -7.35 13.33 2.30
CA VAL A 53 -7.21 11.88 2.51
C VAL A 53 -6.11 11.58 3.53
N LEU A 54 -4.95 12.22 3.39
CA LEU A 54 -3.82 12.01 4.30
C LEU A 54 -4.12 12.46 5.74
N ASP A 55 -4.85 13.56 5.91
CA ASP A 55 -5.28 14.06 7.24
C ASP A 55 -6.18 13.06 7.96
N ARG A 56 -7.07 12.38 7.22
CA ARG A 56 -7.95 11.33 7.78
C ARG A 56 -7.16 10.15 8.32
N GLU A 57 -6.07 9.79 7.65
CA GLU A 57 -5.20 8.68 8.02
C GLU A 57 -4.10 9.08 9.03
N GLY A 58 -4.07 10.35 9.47
CA GLY A 58 -3.02 10.85 10.35
C GLY A 58 -1.63 10.88 9.71
N ALA A 59 -1.54 10.79 8.39
CA ALA A 59 -0.30 10.74 7.63
C ALA A 59 0.19 12.16 7.33
N SER A 60 1.46 12.45 7.60
CA SER A 60 2.07 13.74 7.25
C SER A 60 2.29 13.85 5.73
N GLY A 61 2.53 12.74 5.05
CA GLY A 61 2.64 12.68 3.60
C GLY A 61 2.46 11.30 2.99
N PRO A 62 2.48 11.19 1.64
CA PRO A 62 2.35 9.90 0.95
C PRO A 62 3.42 8.87 1.35
N ALA A 63 4.59 9.31 1.82
CA ALA A 63 5.64 8.43 2.32
C ALA A 63 5.23 7.63 3.57
N ASP A 64 4.34 8.19 4.40
CA ASP A 64 3.86 7.52 5.62
C ASP A 64 2.89 6.38 5.30
N THR A 65 2.31 6.40 4.09
CA THR A 65 1.43 5.33 3.59
C THR A 65 2.20 4.21 2.88
N ALA A 66 3.53 4.35 2.69
CA ALA A 66 4.35 3.34 2.04
C ALA A 66 4.63 2.16 2.99
N VAL A 67 4.58 0.94 2.44
CA VAL A 67 4.94 -0.28 3.18
C VAL A 67 6.44 -0.53 2.99
N LEU A 68 7.22 -0.22 4.03
CA LEU A 68 8.68 -0.29 4.00
C LEU A 68 9.22 -1.08 5.19
N GLY A 69 10.12 -2.02 4.93
CA GLY A 69 10.82 -2.78 5.97
C GLY A 69 11.38 -4.09 5.44
N GLU A 70 11.82 -4.97 6.34
CA GLU A 70 12.25 -6.32 5.98
C GLU A 70 11.06 -7.18 5.51
N GLU A 71 11.36 -8.29 4.83
CA GLU A 71 10.35 -9.15 4.17
C GLU A 71 9.17 -9.52 5.07
N ALA A 72 9.44 -9.98 6.30
CA ALA A 72 8.40 -10.39 7.23
C ALA A 72 7.48 -9.22 7.66
N ALA A 73 8.02 -8.00 7.75
CA ALA A 73 7.22 -6.83 8.06
C ALA A 73 6.33 -6.43 6.87
N VAL A 74 6.90 -6.45 5.66
CA VAL A 74 6.17 -6.20 4.42
C VAL A 74 5.06 -7.23 4.24
N GLU A 75 5.35 -8.53 4.39
CA GLU A 75 4.34 -9.58 4.29
C GLU A 75 3.19 -9.37 5.27
N ARG A 76 3.48 -9.10 6.56
CA ARG A 76 2.44 -8.85 7.56
C ARG A 76 1.55 -7.67 7.17
N ALA A 77 2.14 -6.58 6.70
CA ALA A 77 1.37 -5.41 6.25
C ALA A 77 0.47 -5.76 5.05
N LEU A 78 0.96 -6.53 4.08
CA LEU A 78 0.17 -6.95 2.92
C LEU A 78 -0.98 -7.89 3.32
N ARG A 79 -0.75 -8.80 4.27
CA ARG A 79 -1.82 -9.67 4.82
C ARG A 79 -2.89 -8.87 5.54
N ALA A 80 -2.50 -7.84 6.31
CA ALA A 80 -3.47 -6.98 6.99
C ALA A 80 -4.40 -6.24 6.00
N LEU A 81 -3.93 -5.91 4.78
CA LEU A 81 -4.80 -5.34 3.74
C LEU A 81 -5.86 -6.32 3.26
N ALA A 82 -5.46 -7.58 3.06
CA ALA A 82 -6.39 -8.64 2.67
C ALA A 82 -7.43 -8.88 3.78
N GLU A 83 -7.01 -8.90 5.04
CA GLU A 83 -7.89 -9.01 6.21
C GLU A 83 -8.85 -7.81 6.34
N ALA A 84 -8.39 -6.61 6.00
CA ALA A 84 -9.23 -5.41 5.90
C ALA A 84 -10.25 -5.49 4.73
N GLY A 85 -10.08 -6.45 3.83
CA GLY A 85 -10.97 -6.77 2.72
C GLY A 85 -10.55 -6.18 1.37
N ALA A 86 -9.26 -5.91 1.18
CA ALA A 86 -8.70 -5.75 -0.17
C ALA A 86 -8.72 -7.11 -0.87
N THR A 87 -9.24 -7.15 -2.09
CA THR A 87 -9.29 -8.38 -2.92
C THR A 87 -8.17 -8.41 -3.94
N GLU A 88 -7.57 -7.27 -4.24
CA GLU A 88 -6.48 -7.11 -5.19
C GLU A 88 -5.46 -6.10 -4.66
N LEU A 89 -4.21 -6.32 -5.04
CA LEU A 89 -3.11 -5.42 -4.73
C LEU A 89 -2.42 -4.99 -6.02
N ILE A 90 -2.25 -3.69 -6.20
CA ILE A 90 -1.31 -3.10 -7.14
C ILE A 90 -0.15 -2.55 -6.31
N ALA A 91 0.99 -3.25 -6.35
CA ALA A 91 2.21 -2.82 -5.66
C ALA A 91 3.13 -2.07 -6.63
N SER A 92 3.66 -0.94 -6.19
CA SER A 92 4.72 -0.20 -6.88
C SER A 92 6.03 -0.34 -6.08
N PRO A 93 6.97 -1.20 -6.51
CA PRO A 93 8.25 -1.38 -5.84
C PRO A 93 9.06 -0.08 -5.78
N VAL A 94 9.64 0.22 -4.63
CA VAL A 94 10.49 1.41 -4.39
C VAL A 94 11.83 1.01 -3.78
N GLY A 95 12.79 1.94 -3.80
CA GLY A 95 14.17 1.73 -3.34
C GLY A 95 15.13 1.45 -4.48
N THR A 96 16.33 0.98 -4.12
CA THR A 96 17.40 0.60 -5.04
C THR A 96 16.98 -0.56 -5.96
N PRO A 97 17.70 -0.82 -7.07
CA PRO A 97 17.39 -1.95 -7.95
C PRO A 97 17.38 -3.31 -7.22
N ASP A 98 18.27 -3.51 -6.24
CA ASP A 98 18.31 -4.71 -5.41
C ASP A 98 17.08 -4.83 -4.50
N GLU A 99 16.71 -3.76 -3.80
CA GLU A 99 15.51 -3.72 -2.95
C GLU A 99 14.24 -3.94 -3.77
N GLN A 100 14.17 -3.38 -4.98
CA GLN A 100 13.06 -3.63 -5.90
C GLN A 100 13.02 -5.09 -6.37
N SER A 101 14.17 -5.74 -6.59
CA SER A 101 14.22 -7.18 -6.91
C SER A 101 13.66 -8.01 -5.77
N ARG A 102 14.18 -7.82 -4.55
CA ARG A 102 13.70 -8.51 -3.35
C ARG A 102 12.22 -8.28 -3.09
N THR A 103 11.73 -7.07 -3.32
CA THR A 103 10.30 -6.75 -3.22
C THR A 103 9.48 -7.56 -4.22
N LYS A 104 9.92 -7.66 -5.49
CA LYS A 104 9.22 -8.44 -6.52
C LYS A 104 9.25 -9.94 -6.21
N GLU A 105 10.37 -10.46 -5.72
CA GLU A 105 10.51 -11.85 -5.28
C GLU A 105 9.53 -12.19 -4.16
N LEU A 106 9.44 -11.34 -3.13
CA LEU A 106 8.45 -11.49 -2.06
C LEU A 106 7.02 -11.48 -2.61
N LEU A 107 6.68 -10.50 -3.47
CA LEU A 107 5.34 -10.40 -4.06
C LEU A 107 4.98 -11.63 -4.91
N ALA A 108 5.92 -12.16 -5.69
CA ALA A 108 5.73 -13.38 -6.48
C ALA A 108 5.55 -14.62 -5.57
N ALA A 109 6.31 -14.69 -4.48
CA ALA A 109 6.17 -15.76 -3.50
C ALA A 109 4.83 -15.71 -2.75
N LEU A 110 4.23 -14.52 -2.58
CA LEU A 110 2.91 -14.36 -1.97
C LEU A 110 1.77 -14.63 -2.96
N SER A 111 1.91 -14.23 -4.23
CA SER A 111 0.87 -14.44 -5.25
C SER A 111 0.70 -15.91 -5.62
N SER A 112 1.78 -16.68 -5.63
CA SER A 112 1.77 -18.13 -5.92
C SER A 112 1.15 -19.00 -4.82
N ARG A 113 0.81 -18.42 -3.65
CA ARG A 113 0.18 -19.10 -2.51
C ARG A 113 -1.34 -18.88 -2.41
N THR A 114 -1.95 -18.35 -3.47
CA THR A 114 -3.40 -18.10 -3.57
C THR A 114 -4.06 -19.16 -4.43
#